data_AF-R7UCF0-F1
#
_entry.id   AF-R7UCF0-F1
#
_cell.length_a   1.000
_cell.length_b   1.000
_cell.length_c   1.000
_cell.angle_alpha   90.00
_cell.angle_beta   90.00
_cell.angle_gamma   90.00
#
_symmetry.space_group_name_H-M   'P 1'
#
loop_
_entity.id
_entity.type
_entity.pdbx_description
1 polymer ?
#
loop_
_entity_poly.entity_id
_entity_poly.type
_entity_poly.pdbx_seq_one_letter_code
_entity_poly.pdbx_strand_id
1 'polypeptide(L)'
;MQEYMKFWQKQKPTEEEAARLVDDATEKRSPSSSELKSLAKHNLNLLKAKQTIDTKKAYKPPSNVEDRVRDITVQTCLHLDPKSEEWRDVTFNDDPTIKFKVLSKLIKEFSHDIPSSNMHQMNSIQDAIQYFQTEVSTSSSYENLEKLDLPRNLNLKLEYTRFDPSKQATAFPGQDTVVTSLKYKRKYESIKCTEEKSGYVNHYYGY
;
A
#
# COMPACT_ATOMS: atom_id res chain seq x y z
N MET A 1 -16.30 17.35 -44.80
CA MET A 1 -17.10 17.13 -43.57
C MET A 1 -17.74 15.73 -43.46
N GLN A 2 -17.56 14.80 -44.41
CA GLN A 2 -18.14 13.44 -44.33
C GLN A 2 -17.20 12.36 -43.76
N GLU A 3 -15.91 12.65 -43.57
CA GLU A 3 -14.94 11.67 -43.04
C GLU A 3 -14.91 11.58 -41.50
N TYR A 4 -15.35 12.63 -40.79
CA TYR A 4 -15.29 12.70 -39.32
C TYR A 4 -16.39 11.88 -38.61
N MET A 5 -17.40 11.38 -39.33
CA MET A 5 -18.49 10.58 -38.78
C MET A 5 -18.22 9.06 -38.76
N LYS A 6 -17.13 8.58 -39.40
CA LYS A 6 -16.82 7.14 -39.49
C LYS A 6 -16.00 6.59 -38.31
N PHE A 7 -15.37 7.45 -37.51
CA PHE A 7 -14.47 7.02 -36.43
C PHE A 7 -15.22 6.54 -35.16
N TRP A 8 -16.45 7.03 -34.95
CA TRP A 8 -17.30 6.66 -33.80
C TRP A 8 -18.23 5.46 -34.05
N GLN A 9 -18.20 4.86 -35.24
CA GLN A 9 -18.87 3.60 -35.52
C GLN A 9 -17.98 2.41 -35.12
N LYS A 10 -17.57 2.32 -33.85
CA LYS A 10 -17.19 1.00 -33.31
C LYS A 10 -18.48 0.19 -33.23
N GLN A 11 -18.62 -0.78 -34.13
CA GLN A 11 -19.69 -1.78 -34.08
C GLN A 11 -19.76 -2.30 -32.64
N LYS A 12 -20.95 -2.29 -32.03
CA LYS A 12 -21.15 -2.94 -30.73
C LYS A 12 -20.68 -4.39 -30.91
N PRO A 13 -19.89 -4.95 -29.96
CA PRO A 13 -19.50 -6.35 -30.04
C PRO A 13 -20.76 -7.19 -30.22
N THR A 14 -20.72 -8.13 -31.15
CA THR A 14 -21.81 -9.09 -31.36
C THR A 14 -22.09 -9.81 -30.04
N GLU A 15 -23.35 -10.21 -29.81
CA GLU A 15 -23.76 -10.83 -28.54
C GLU A 15 -22.89 -12.06 -28.18
N GLU A 16 -22.40 -12.78 -29.19
CA GLU A 16 -21.48 -13.90 -29.04
C GLU A 16 -20.07 -13.48 -28.60
N GLU A 17 -19.53 -12.36 -29.11
CA GLU A 17 -18.24 -11.82 -28.69
C GLU A 17 -18.31 -11.25 -27.27
N ALA A 18 -19.43 -10.59 -26.94
CA ALA A 18 -19.69 -10.12 -25.59
C ALA A 18 -19.80 -11.28 -24.60
N ALA A 19 -20.49 -12.36 -24.97
CA ALA A 19 -20.58 -13.58 -24.16
C ALA A 19 -19.21 -14.22 -23.94
N ARG A 20 -18.40 -14.37 -25.00
CA ARG A 20 -17.02 -14.90 -24.89
C ARG A 20 -16.13 -14.05 -23.99
N LEU A 21 -16.23 -12.72 -24.06
CA LEU A 21 -15.46 -11.83 -23.19
C LEU A 21 -15.89 -11.93 -21.72
N VAL A 22 -17.18 -12.18 -21.47
CA VAL A 22 -17.71 -12.42 -20.11
C VAL A 22 -17.25 -13.79 -19.60
N ASP A 23 -17.25 -14.81 -20.45
CA ASP A 23 -16.75 -16.15 -20.12
C ASP A 23 -15.23 -16.12 -19.84
N ASP A 24 -14.42 -15.50 -20.71
CA ASP A 24 -12.97 -15.29 -20.51
C ASP A 24 -12.67 -14.50 -19.23
N ALA A 25 -13.53 -13.54 -18.86
CA ALA A 25 -13.39 -12.76 -17.63
C ALA A 25 -13.86 -13.49 -16.37
N THR A 26 -14.77 -14.47 -16.50
CA THR A 26 -15.29 -15.27 -15.38
C THR A 26 -14.54 -16.59 -15.18
N GLU A 27 -13.79 -17.05 -16.17
CA GLU A 27 -12.87 -18.17 -16.02
C GLU A 27 -11.78 -17.83 -15.01
N LYS A 28 -11.64 -18.69 -13.99
CA LYS A 28 -10.59 -18.57 -12.98
C LYS A 28 -9.23 -18.81 -13.62
N ARG A 29 -8.60 -17.76 -14.14
CA ARG A 29 -7.23 -17.83 -14.67
C ARG A 29 -6.29 -18.34 -13.59
N SER A 30 -5.64 -19.47 -13.86
CA SER A 30 -4.49 -19.91 -13.08
C SER A 30 -3.23 -19.19 -13.56
N PRO A 31 -2.35 -18.71 -12.66
CA PRO A 31 -1.13 -18.02 -13.06
C PRO A 31 -0.20 -18.96 -13.80
N SER A 32 0.47 -18.44 -14.82
CA SER A 32 1.40 -19.23 -15.63
C SER A 32 2.66 -19.60 -14.84
N SER A 33 3.39 -20.63 -15.28
CA SER A 33 4.59 -21.08 -14.55
C SER A 33 5.69 -20.01 -14.46
N SER A 34 5.79 -19.12 -15.45
CA SER A 34 6.72 -17.99 -15.45
C SER A 34 6.30 -16.92 -14.44
N GLU A 35 4.99 -16.61 -14.38
CA GLU A 35 4.41 -15.72 -13.37
C GLU A 35 4.68 -16.24 -11.96
N LEU A 36 4.44 -17.53 -11.71
CA LEU A 36 4.72 -18.18 -10.42
C LEU A 36 6.19 -18.07 -10.02
N LYS A 37 7.13 -18.29 -10.96
CA LYS A 37 8.57 -18.13 -10.71
C LYS A 37 8.93 -16.67 -10.38
N SER A 38 8.35 -15.71 -11.09
CA SER A 38 8.57 -14.28 -10.84
C SER A 38 8.05 -13.86 -9.46
N LEU A 39 6.87 -14.36 -9.08
CA LEU A 39 6.24 -14.10 -7.79
C LEU A 39 7.04 -14.75 -6.65
N ALA A 40 7.50 -15.99 -6.82
CA ALA A 40 8.36 -16.66 -5.85
C ALA A 40 9.68 -15.90 -5.64
N LYS A 41 10.31 -15.42 -6.72
CA LYS A 41 11.54 -14.60 -6.66
C LYS A 41 11.29 -13.28 -5.92
N HIS A 42 10.20 -12.59 -6.23
CA HIS A 42 9.79 -11.37 -5.54
C HIS A 42 9.57 -11.61 -4.03
N ASN A 43 8.84 -12.66 -3.68
CA ASN A 43 8.56 -13.01 -2.28
C ASN A 43 9.84 -13.40 -1.52
N LEU A 44 10.74 -14.15 -2.14
CA LEU A 44 12.04 -14.46 -1.54
C LEU A 44 12.89 -13.21 -1.32
N ASN A 45 12.85 -12.24 -2.24
CA ASN A 45 13.54 -10.97 -2.07
C ASN A 45 12.94 -10.15 -0.90
N LEU A 46 11.62 -10.12 -0.75
CA LEU A 46 10.96 -9.48 0.40
C LEU A 46 11.35 -10.14 1.74
N LEU A 47 11.36 -11.47 1.79
CA LEU A 47 11.79 -12.23 2.96
C LEU A 47 13.26 -11.95 3.31
N LYS A 48 14.15 -11.94 2.31
CA LYS A 48 15.58 -11.60 2.48
C LYS A 48 15.79 -10.17 2.95
N ALA A 49 15.10 -9.22 2.33
CA ALA A 49 15.13 -7.81 2.72
C ALA A 49 14.50 -7.58 4.11
N LYS A 50 13.89 -8.62 4.71
CA LYS A 50 13.09 -8.52 5.93
C LYS A 50 12.12 -7.34 5.83
N GLN A 51 11.53 -7.09 4.66
CA GLN A 51 10.49 -6.08 4.51
C GLN A 51 9.17 -6.80 4.77
N THR A 52 8.43 -6.35 5.79
CA THR A 52 7.03 -6.77 5.95
C THR A 52 6.21 -6.03 4.92
N ILE A 53 5.00 -6.52 4.68
CA ILE A 53 3.94 -5.70 4.10
C ILE A 53 3.64 -4.60 5.12
N ASP A 54 4.38 -3.50 5.06
CA ASP A 54 3.95 -2.28 5.73
C ASP A 54 2.65 -1.87 5.06
N THR A 55 1.59 -1.71 5.86
CA THR A 55 0.25 -1.43 5.33
C THR A 55 0.21 -0.10 4.58
N LYS A 56 1.13 0.82 4.88
CA LYS A 56 1.28 2.12 4.21
C LYS A 56 2.76 2.48 4.13
N LYS A 57 3.21 2.96 2.97
CA LYS A 57 4.56 3.51 2.80
C LYS A 57 4.56 4.98 3.20
N ALA A 58 5.63 5.43 3.85
CA ALA A 58 5.80 6.85 4.13
C ALA A 58 6.03 7.58 2.81
N TYR A 59 5.35 8.69 2.62
CA TYR A 59 5.47 9.53 1.43
C TYR A 59 5.56 10.98 1.84
N LYS A 60 6.58 11.66 1.32
CA LYS A 60 6.78 13.09 1.49
C LYS A 60 6.63 13.76 0.12
N PRO A 61 5.66 14.68 -0.05
CA PRO A 61 5.45 15.33 -1.33
C PRO A 61 6.66 16.22 -1.67
N PRO A 62 7.22 16.14 -2.88
CA PRO A 62 8.22 17.11 -3.32
C PRO A 62 7.56 18.49 -3.54
N SER A 63 8.31 19.59 -3.41
CA SER A 63 7.75 20.94 -3.64
C SER A 63 7.24 21.15 -5.08
N ASN A 64 7.76 20.36 -6.04
CA ASN A 64 7.48 20.52 -7.47
C ASN A 64 6.47 19.46 -7.97
N VAL A 65 5.51 19.03 -7.14
CA VAL A 65 4.48 18.05 -7.56
C VAL A 65 3.70 18.58 -8.77
N GLU A 66 3.23 19.82 -8.70
CA GLU A 66 2.39 20.41 -9.75
C GLU A 66 3.11 20.47 -11.10
N ASP A 67 4.37 20.94 -11.11
CA ASP A 67 5.17 21.05 -12.33
C ASP A 67 5.40 19.68 -12.97
N ARG A 68 5.73 18.66 -12.17
CA ARG A 68 5.95 17.30 -12.68
C ARG A 68 4.66 16.67 -13.21
N VAL A 69 3.53 16.92 -12.53
CA VAL A 69 2.24 16.45 -13.01
C VAL A 69 1.92 17.11 -14.35
N ARG A 70 2.14 18.43 -14.47
CA ARG A 70 1.96 19.17 -15.72
C ARG A 70 2.82 18.61 -16.86
N ASP A 71 4.10 18.36 -16.60
CA ASP A 71 5.00 17.82 -17.62
C ASP A 71 4.53 16.43 -18.10
N ILE A 72 4.09 15.59 -17.18
CA ILE A 72 3.59 14.24 -17.50
C ILE A 72 2.27 14.31 -18.26
N THR A 73 1.37 15.23 -17.90
CA THR A 73 0.06 15.36 -18.54
C THR A 73 0.21 15.90 -19.96
N VAL A 74 1.05 16.92 -20.19
CA VAL A 74 1.37 17.43 -21.53
C VAL A 74 2.04 16.36 -22.40
N GLN A 75 2.95 15.56 -21.84
CA GLN A 75 3.58 14.46 -22.60
C GLN A 75 2.63 13.32 -22.97
N THR A 76 1.52 13.16 -22.26
CA THR A 76 0.64 11.98 -22.40
C THR A 76 -0.67 12.34 -23.11
N CYS A 77 -1.16 13.57 -22.91
CA CYS A 77 -2.34 14.12 -23.55
C CYS A 77 -1.91 14.91 -24.79
N LEU A 78 -2.07 14.32 -25.97
CA LEU A 78 -1.70 14.93 -27.27
C LEU A 78 -2.55 16.15 -27.67
N HIS A 79 -3.63 16.43 -26.92
CA HIS A 79 -4.63 17.45 -27.25
C HIS A 79 -4.56 18.71 -26.38
N LEU A 80 -3.58 18.81 -25.47
CA LEU A 80 -3.46 19.95 -24.57
C LEU A 80 -2.36 20.91 -25.02
N ASP A 81 -2.72 22.18 -25.14
CA ASP A 81 -1.76 23.25 -25.34
C ASP A 81 -0.92 23.45 -24.07
N PRO A 82 0.42 23.49 -24.16
CA PRO A 82 1.29 23.62 -22.99
C PRO A 82 1.08 24.89 -22.17
N LYS A 83 0.38 25.89 -22.71
CA LYS A 83 0.19 27.23 -22.13
C LYS A 83 -1.19 27.48 -21.54
N SER A 84 -2.19 26.62 -21.76
CA SER A 84 -3.51 26.83 -21.13
C SER A 84 -3.44 26.39 -19.67
N GLU A 85 -4.10 27.12 -18.76
CA GLU A 85 -4.23 26.72 -17.34
C GLU A 85 -5.31 25.64 -17.13
N GLU A 86 -6.08 25.36 -18.18
CA GLU A 86 -7.17 24.38 -18.22
C GLU A 86 -6.69 22.92 -18.07
N TRP A 87 -5.37 22.69 -18.00
CA TRP A 87 -4.80 21.36 -17.81
C TRP A 87 -5.15 20.72 -16.46
N ARG A 88 -5.51 21.52 -15.45
CA ARG A 88 -5.93 20.99 -14.14
C ARG A 88 -7.34 20.39 -14.18
N ASP A 89 -8.21 20.93 -15.02
CA ASP A 89 -9.63 20.58 -15.07
C ASP A 89 -9.94 19.45 -16.06
N VAL A 90 -8.92 18.90 -16.74
CA VAL A 90 -9.10 17.78 -17.66
C VAL A 90 -9.60 16.57 -16.90
N THR A 91 -10.81 16.15 -17.26
CA THR A 91 -11.42 14.95 -16.72
C THR A 91 -10.95 13.70 -17.44
N PHE A 92 -10.71 12.64 -16.69
CA PHE A 92 -10.33 11.32 -17.18
C PHE A 92 -11.51 10.45 -17.65
N ASN A 93 -12.74 10.96 -17.58
CA ASN A 93 -13.97 10.20 -17.83
C ASN A 93 -14.11 9.74 -19.29
N ASP A 94 -13.55 10.50 -20.24
CA ASP A 94 -13.72 10.23 -21.66
C ASP A 94 -12.82 9.10 -22.17
N ASP A 95 -11.63 8.92 -21.57
CA ASP A 95 -10.69 7.88 -21.97
C ASP A 95 -9.95 7.24 -20.77
N PRO A 96 -10.37 6.03 -20.34
CA PRO A 96 -9.70 5.27 -19.29
C PRO A 96 -8.24 4.93 -19.60
N THR A 97 -7.84 4.88 -20.88
CA THR A 97 -6.45 4.56 -21.27
C THR A 97 -5.51 5.74 -20.99
N ILE A 98 -6.00 6.98 -21.11
CA ILE A 98 -5.24 8.18 -20.74
C ILE A 98 -5.04 8.19 -19.23
N LYS A 99 -6.11 7.94 -18.45
CA LYS A 99 -6.03 7.81 -16.99
C LYS A 99 -4.95 6.81 -16.58
N PHE A 100 -4.99 5.62 -17.16
CA PHE A 100 -4.02 4.57 -16.85
C PHE A 100 -2.58 5.00 -17.17
N LYS A 101 -2.33 5.61 -18.33
CA LYS A 101 -0.98 6.06 -18.73
C LYS A 101 -0.46 7.17 -17.83
N VAL A 102 -1.29 8.17 -17.53
CA VAL A 102 -0.92 9.30 -16.66
C VAL A 102 -0.61 8.80 -15.25
N LEU A 103 -1.52 8.07 -14.61
CA LEU A 103 -1.32 7.55 -13.26
C LEU A 103 -0.12 6.60 -13.18
N SER A 104 0.08 5.75 -14.18
CA SER A 104 1.25 4.85 -14.23
C SER A 104 2.58 5.60 -14.31
N LYS A 105 2.64 6.72 -15.01
CA LYS A 105 3.83 7.58 -15.05
C LYS A 105 4.03 8.31 -13.71
N LEU A 106 2.96 8.82 -13.12
CA LEU A 106 3.02 9.50 -11.81
C LEU A 106 3.49 8.56 -10.68
N ILE A 107 2.99 7.33 -10.64
CA ILE A 107 3.42 6.31 -9.66
C ILE A 107 4.93 6.04 -9.79
N LYS A 108 5.44 5.98 -11.02
CA LYS A 108 6.88 5.78 -11.27
C LYS A 108 7.71 6.99 -10.85
N GLU A 109 7.23 8.19 -11.14
CA GLU A 109 7.93 9.45 -10.85
C GLU A 109 8.02 9.72 -9.35
N PHE A 110 6.91 9.58 -8.62
CA PHE A 110 6.85 9.85 -7.19
C PHE A 110 7.20 8.63 -6.33
N SER A 111 7.37 7.46 -6.93
CA SER A 111 7.55 6.17 -6.24
C SER A 111 6.45 5.87 -5.19
N HIS A 112 5.28 6.49 -5.37
CA HIS A 112 4.13 6.38 -4.48
C HIS A 112 2.97 5.72 -5.22
N ASP A 113 2.48 4.63 -4.64
CA ASP A 113 1.47 3.78 -5.27
C ASP A 113 0.06 4.21 -4.87
N ILE A 114 -0.90 4.02 -5.78
CA ILE A 114 -2.28 4.45 -5.60
C ILE A 114 -3.14 3.23 -5.28
N PRO A 115 -3.76 3.15 -4.09
CA PRO A 115 -4.70 2.08 -3.76
C PRO A 115 -5.92 2.08 -4.69
N SER A 116 -6.46 0.89 -4.98
CA SER A 116 -7.69 0.74 -5.78
C SER A 116 -8.87 1.52 -5.18
N SER A 117 -8.94 1.63 -3.85
CA SER A 117 -9.92 2.46 -3.13
C SER A 117 -9.83 3.94 -3.47
N ASN A 118 -8.69 4.46 -3.89
CA ASN A 118 -8.50 5.87 -4.20
C ASN A 118 -8.57 6.14 -5.71
N MET A 119 -8.38 5.11 -6.55
CA MET A 119 -8.43 5.25 -8.01
C MET A 119 -9.77 5.76 -8.54
N HIS A 120 -10.89 5.42 -7.89
CA HIS A 120 -12.22 5.88 -8.30
C HIS A 120 -12.48 7.36 -7.92
N GLN A 121 -11.72 7.91 -6.99
CA GLN A 121 -11.83 9.30 -6.55
C GLN A 121 -11.06 10.26 -7.48
N MET A 122 -10.13 9.73 -8.28
CA MET A 122 -9.32 10.51 -9.22
C MET A 122 -10.04 10.65 -10.56
N ASN A 123 -10.94 11.63 -10.67
CA ASN A 123 -11.68 11.88 -11.90
C ASN A 123 -11.05 12.98 -12.75
N SER A 124 -10.32 13.90 -12.11
CA SER A 124 -9.58 14.98 -12.76
C SER A 124 -8.08 14.93 -12.45
N ILE A 125 -7.27 15.63 -13.23
CA ILE A 125 -5.84 15.86 -12.92
C ILE A 125 -5.70 16.59 -11.58
N GLN A 126 -6.60 17.52 -11.27
CA GLN A 126 -6.62 18.22 -9.98
C GLN A 126 -6.71 17.25 -8.79
N ASP A 127 -7.55 16.21 -8.89
CA ASP A 127 -7.68 15.20 -7.84
C ASP A 127 -6.37 14.40 -7.66
N ALA A 128 -5.67 14.13 -8.77
CA ALA A 128 -4.37 13.47 -8.72
C ALA A 128 -3.30 14.36 -8.08
N ILE A 129 -3.28 15.68 -8.38
CA ILE A 129 -2.40 16.64 -7.72
C ILE A 129 -2.65 16.65 -6.22
N GLN A 130 -3.90 16.79 -5.80
CA GLN A 130 -4.27 16.79 -4.38
C GLN A 130 -3.81 15.52 -3.66
N TYR A 131 -3.95 14.36 -4.32
CA TYR A 131 -3.47 13.10 -3.76
C TYR A 131 -1.96 13.08 -3.57
N PHE A 132 -1.17 13.44 -4.59
CA PHE A 132 0.29 13.46 -4.51
C PHE A 132 0.85 14.64 -3.71
N GLN A 133 0.04 15.65 -3.37
CA GLN A 133 0.43 16.70 -2.45
C GLN A 133 0.19 16.31 -0.99
N THR A 134 -0.61 15.27 -0.73
CA THR A 134 -0.93 14.82 0.63
C THR A 134 0.22 13.99 1.21
N GLU A 135 0.78 14.42 2.33
CA GLU A 135 1.81 13.67 3.05
C GLU A 135 1.22 12.40 3.70
N VAL A 136 1.97 11.30 3.65
CA VAL A 136 1.61 10.05 4.33
C VAL A 136 2.69 9.69 5.34
N SER A 137 2.38 9.81 6.63
CA SER A 137 3.26 9.40 7.73
C SER A 137 2.98 7.96 8.17
N THR A 138 4.03 7.19 8.43
CA THR A 138 3.93 5.83 9.01
C THR A 138 4.01 5.80 10.54
N SER A 139 4.32 6.94 11.18
CA SER A 139 4.42 7.05 12.63
C SER A 139 3.06 6.87 13.31
N SER A 140 3.09 6.20 14.47
CA SER A 140 1.89 6.07 15.31
C SER A 140 1.51 7.44 15.89
N SER A 141 0.22 7.64 16.17
CA SER A 141 -0.24 8.83 16.91
C SER A 141 0.54 9.04 18.21
N TYR A 142 0.89 7.95 18.90
CA TYR A 142 1.68 8.01 20.14
C TYR A 142 3.11 8.54 19.91
N GLU A 143 3.76 8.14 18.82
CA GLU A 143 5.09 8.64 18.42
C GLU A 143 5.02 10.10 17.91
N ASN A 144 3.88 10.50 17.36
CA ASN A 144 3.67 11.89 16.94
C ASN A 144 3.48 12.83 18.14
N LEU A 145 2.87 12.36 19.24
CA LEU A 145 2.70 13.15 20.47
C LEU A 145 4.03 13.50 21.15
N GLU A 146 5.02 12.62 21.08
CA GLU A 146 6.37 12.90 21.61
C GLU A 146 7.04 14.08 20.90
N LYS A 147 6.78 14.27 19.60
CA LYS A 147 7.38 15.34 18.80
C LYS A 147 6.80 16.71 19.11
N LEU A 148 5.67 16.77 19.80
CA LEU A 148 5.02 18.02 20.21
C LEU A 148 5.67 18.54 21.49
N ASP A 149 5.51 19.83 21.76
CA ASP A 149 5.95 20.42 23.02
C ASP A 149 4.98 20.00 24.13
N LEU A 150 5.36 18.98 24.91
CA LEU A 150 4.51 18.44 25.98
C LEU A 150 4.57 19.34 27.21
N PRO A 151 3.44 19.53 27.92
CA PRO A 151 3.45 20.28 29.16
C PRO A 151 4.31 19.56 30.21
N ARG A 152 4.98 20.32 31.08
CA ARG A 152 6.01 19.82 32.02
C ARG A 152 5.52 18.69 32.96
N ASN A 153 4.22 18.57 33.18
CA ASN A 153 3.61 17.54 34.02
C ASN A 153 3.24 16.25 33.26
N LEU A 154 3.47 16.18 31.94
CA LEU A 154 3.12 15.06 31.09
C LEU A 154 4.39 14.36 30.59
N ASN A 155 4.64 13.16 31.09
CA ASN A 155 5.75 12.30 30.66
C ASN A 155 5.20 11.09 29.91
N LEU A 156 5.56 10.93 28.63
CA LEU A 156 5.21 9.76 27.83
C LEU A 156 6.33 8.70 27.90
N LYS A 157 5.95 7.43 28.09
CA LYS A 157 6.88 6.30 28.06
C LYS A 157 6.74 5.56 26.73
N LEU A 158 7.70 5.75 25.83
CA LEU A 158 7.67 5.15 24.49
C LEU A 158 8.20 3.73 24.46
N GLU A 159 9.13 3.45 25.38
CA GLU A 159 9.66 2.12 25.56
C GLU A 159 8.55 1.20 26.01
N TYR A 160 8.23 0.29 25.10
CA TYR A 160 7.24 -0.73 25.35
C TYR A 160 7.77 -1.70 26.40
N THR A 161 7.28 -1.56 27.62
CA THR A 161 7.63 -2.43 28.74
C THR A 161 6.73 -3.66 28.71
N ARG A 162 7.32 -4.84 28.49
CA ARG A 162 6.63 -6.12 28.65
C ARG A 162 6.81 -6.66 30.05
N PHE A 163 5.89 -7.55 30.42
CA PHE A 163 6.09 -8.40 31.59
C PHE A 163 7.34 -9.27 31.40
N ASP A 164 8.24 -9.17 32.36
CA ASP A 164 9.47 -9.94 32.45
C ASP A 164 9.30 -10.97 33.59
N PRO A 165 9.19 -12.28 33.28
CA PRO A 165 8.96 -13.32 34.28
C PRO A 165 10.08 -13.41 35.33
N SER A 166 11.28 -12.88 35.05
CA SER A 166 12.39 -12.87 36.00
C SER A 166 12.30 -11.77 37.06
N LYS A 167 11.59 -10.68 36.78
CA LYS A 167 11.57 -9.46 37.62
C LYS A 167 10.30 -9.32 38.45
N GLN A 168 9.21 -9.96 38.06
CA GLN A 168 7.89 -9.76 38.66
C GLN A 168 7.18 -11.11 38.82
N ALA A 169 6.45 -11.29 39.93
CA ALA A 169 5.63 -12.47 40.14
C ALA A 169 4.38 -12.43 39.26
N THR A 170 4.08 -13.51 38.54
CA THR A 170 2.89 -13.64 37.70
C THR A 170 2.05 -14.83 38.13
N ALA A 171 0.73 -14.70 38.00
CA ALA A 171 -0.23 -15.77 38.32
C ALA A 171 -0.15 -17.00 37.39
N PHE A 172 0.60 -16.90 36.29
CA PHE A 172 0.80 -17.93 35.27
C PHE A 172 2.29 -18.28 35.10
N PRO A 173 2.91 -19.00 36.05
CA PRO A 173 4.32 -19.37 35.98
C PRO A 173 4.59 -20.26 34.75
N GLY A 174 5.75 -20.10 34.12
CA GLY A 174 6.16 -20.86 32.94
C GLY A 174 5.46 -20.49 31.62
N GLN A 175 4.91 -19.27 31.51
CA GLN A 175 4.40 -18.73 30.24
C GLN A 175 5.38 -17.72 29.62
N ASP A 176 5.67 -17.90 28.33
CA ASP A 176 6.48 -16.97 27.55
C ASP A 176 5.69 -15.70 27.16
N THR A 177 6.33 -14.54 27.18
CA THR A 177 5.77 -13.27 26.69
C THR A 177 6.23 -12.98 25.26
N VAL A 178 5.79 -13.82 24.31
CA VAL A 178 6.20 -13.73 22.90
C VAL A 178 5.40 -12.70 22.12
N VAL A 179 6.06 -11.97 21.20
CA VAL A 179 5.38 -11.11 20.23
C VAL A 179 4.94 -12.00 19.06
N THR A 180 3.63 -12.20 18.92
CA THR A 180 3.07 -13.11 17.90
C THR A 180 3.06 -12.51 16.50
N SER A 181 2.75 -11.22 16.37
CA SER A 181 2.64 -10.58 15.06
C SER A 181 4.00 -10.41 14.38
N LEU A 182 4.10 -10.70 13.08
CA LEU A 182 5.33 -10.56 12.30
C LEU A 182 5.85 -9.10 12.27
N LYS A 183 4.93 -8.13 12.19
CA LYS A 183 5.24 -6.69 12.22
C LYS A 183 5.90 -6.30 13.55
N TYR A 184 5.22 -6.57 14.67
CA TYR A 184 5.72 -6.13 15.98
C TYR A 184 6.87 -6.99 16.51
N LYS A 185 7.05 -8.22 16.03
CA LYS A 185 8.18 -9.10 16.44
C LYS A 185 9.55 -8.52 16.08
N ARG A 186 9.61 -7.60 15.12
CA ARG A 186 10.83 -6.86 14.79
C ARG A 186 11.04 -5.62 15.65
N LYS A 187 9.94 -5.00 16.09
CA LYS A 187 9.97 -3.77 16.89
C LYS A 187 10.15 -4.05 18.37
N TYR A 188 9.61 -5.17 18.85
CA TYR A 188 9.60 -5.53 20.27
C TYR A 188 10.22 -6.91 20.47
N GLU A 189 10.95 -7.06 21.55
CA GLU A 189 11.57 -8.33 21.92
C GLU A 189 10.55 -9.27 22.58
N SER A 190 10.73 -10.57 22.32
CA SER A 190 10.01 -11.63 23.02
C SER A 190 10.86 -12.12 24.18
N ILE A 191 10.28 -12.18 25.38
CA ILE A 191 10.95 -12.73 26.56
C ILE A 191 10.43 -14.16 26.75
N LYS A 192 11.35 -15.12 26.85
CA LYS A 192 11.01 -16.52 27.16
C LYS A 192 11.11 -16.71 28.66
N CYS A 193 10.17 -17.48 29.21
CA CYS A 193 10.23 -17.89 30.60
C CYS A 193 11.22 -19.06 30.73
N THR A 194 12.14 -18.95 31.68
CA THR A 194 13.05 -20.06 32.02
C THR A 194 12.45 -20.99 33.05
N GLU A 195 11.43 -20.53 33.79
CA GLU A 195 10.75 -21.32 34.81
C GLU A 195 9.82 -22.35 34.19
N GLU A 196 9.85 -23.57 34.73
CA GLU A 196 8.91 -24.61 34.33
C GLU A 196 7.51 -24.30 34.88
N LYS A 197 6.47 -24.67 34.12
CA LYS A 197 5.09 -24.53 34.58
C LYS A 197 4.87 -25.40 35.82
N SER A 198 4.53 -24.76 36.95
CA SER A 198 4.19 -25.47 38.18
C SER A 198 3.05 -26.46 37.94
N GLY A 199 3.27 -27.74 38.27
CA GLY A 199 2.28 -28.81 38.16
C GLY A 199 2.35 -29.69 36.91
N TYR A 200 3.27 -29.43 35.96
CA TYR A 200 3.45 -30.30 34.78
C TYR A 200 4.52 -31.38 35.04
N VAL A 201 4.20 -32.37 35.88
CA VAL A 201 5.05 -33.56 35.99
C VAL A 201 4.80 -34.43 34.75
N ASN A 202 5.79 -34.53 33.86
CA ASN A 202 5.73 -35.47 32.73
C ASN A 202 5.80 -36.91 33.26
N HIS A 203 4.65 -37.49 33.61
CA HIS A 203 4.54 -38.90 34.04
C HIS A 203 4.79 -39.92 32.92
N TYR A 204 5.06 -39.47 31.69
CA TYR A 204 5.13 -40.34 30.51
C TYR A 204 6.50 -41.00 30.26
N TYR A 205 7.57 -40.58 30.93
CA TYR A 205 8.93 -41.14 30.73
C TYR A 205 9.51 -41.79 32.00
N GLY A 206 8.66 -42.52 32.74
CA GLY A 206 9.03 -43.19 33.98
C GLY A 206 8.67 -44.68 34.04
N TYR A 207 8.71 -45.39 32.91
CA TYR A 207 8.57 -46.85 32.83
C TYR A 207 9.59 -47.44 31.87
#